data_AF-A0A6P5JW93-F1
#
_entry.id   AF-A0A6P5JW93-F1
#
_cell.length_a   1.000
_cell.length_b   1.000
_cell.length_c   1.000
_cell.angle_alpha   90.00
_cell.angle_beta   90.00
_cell.angle_gamma   90.00
#
_symmetry.space_group_name_H-M   'P 1'
#
loop_
_entity.id
_entity.type
_entity.pdbx_description
1 polymer ?
#
loop_
_entity_poly.entity_id
_entity_poly.type
_entity_poly.pdbx_seq_one_letter_code
_entity_poly.pdbx_strand_id
1 'polypeptide(L)'
;MSLQDINMRKAFRSSTIQNQQVVSRNSIPNPVMEMYQRCDKPPPLNILTAHRDDKKDGLKFYTDPSYFFNLWKEKMLQATEDKRKEKQRQKGAEQHR
;
A
#
# COMPACT_ATOMS: atom_id res chain seq x y z
N MET A 1 45.85 -2.04 -14.92
CA MET A 1 44.61 -2.33 -14.16
C MET A 1 44.34 -3.83 -14.26
N SER A 2 44.16 -4.52 -13.13
CA SER A 2 43.92 -5.97 -13.05
C SER A 2 42.42 -6.30 -13.02
N LEU A 3 42.02 -7.47 -13.53
CA LEU A 3 40.66 -7.99 -13.37
C LEU A 3 40.28 -8.18 -11.90
N GLN A 4 41.26 -8.43 -11.03
CA GLN A 4 41.07 -8.49 -9.59
C GLN A 4 40.64 -7.13 -9.03
N ASP A 5 41.19 -6.02 -9.55
CA ASP A 5 40.80 -4.66 -9.15
C ASP A 5 39.36 -4.33 -9.56
N ILE A 6 38.86 -4.91 -10.65
CA ILE A 6 37.49 -4.72 -11.15
C ILE A 6 36.49 -5.50 -10.29
N ASN A 7 36.79 -6.77 -9.97
CA ASN A 7 35.89 -7.63 -9.20
C ASN A 7 35.78 -7.22 -7.72
N MET A 8 36.79 -6.55 -7.16
CA MET A 8 36.78 -6.07 -5.77
C MET A 8 36.13 -4.68 -5.61
N ARG A 9 35.86 -3.97 -6.71
CA ARG A 9 35.21 -2.65 -6.66
C ARG A 9 33.71 -2.81 -6.85
N LYS A 10 32.94 -2.18 -5.95
CA LYS A 10 31.50 -2.03 -6.17
C LYS A 10 31.26 -1.22 -7.44
N ALA A 11 30.34 -1.70 -8.28
CA ALA A 11 29.91 -0.96 -9.46
C ALA A 11 29.25 0.36 -9.06
N PHE A 12 29.41 1.38 -9.91
CA PHE A 12 28.68 2.63 -9.77
C PHE A 12 27.16 2.39 -9.78
N ARG A 13 26.46 3.05 -8.86
CA ARG A 13 25.00 3.07 -8.79
C ARG A 13 24.56 4.52 -8.70
N SER A 14 23.80 4.98 -9.69
CA SER A 14 23.13 6.28 -9.61
C SER A 14 21.99 6.26 -8.59
N SER A 15 21.54 7.45 -8.19
CA SER A 15 20.34 7.58 -7.36
C SER A 15 19.13 7.00 -8.09
N THR A 16 18.29 6.29 -7.35
CA THR A 16 17.03 5.69 -7.82
C THR A 16 15.83 6.16 -6.99
N ILE A 17 15.97 7.33 -6.33
CA ILE A 17 14.92 7.89 -5.48
C ILE A 17 13.65 8.15 -6.32
N GLN A 18 12.52 7.67 -5.83
CA GLN A 18 11.20 7.87 -6.44
C GLN A 18 10.25 8.48 -5.42
N ASN A 19 9.64 9.61 -5.77
CA ASN A 19 8.62 10.24 -4.95
C ASN A 19 7.31 9.46 -5.08
N GLN A 20 6.78 8.98 -3.96
CA GLN A 20 5.53 8.22 -3.90
C GLN A 20 4.60 8.86 -2.85
N GLN A 21 3.33 8.45 -2.83
CA GLN A 21 2.33 8.99 -1.90
C GLN A 21 2.23 10.53 -1.94
N VAL A 22 2.31 11.08 -3.16
CA VAL A 22 2.37 12.54 -3.40
C VAL A 22 1.10 13.29 -2.99
N VAL A 23 -0.01 12.56 -2.81
CA VAL A 23 -1.24 13.07 -2.19
C VAL A 23 -1.38 12.42 -0.82
N SER A 24 -0.97 13.16 0.20
CA SER A 24 -1.05 12.80 1.61
C SER A 24 -1.49 14.00 2.46
N ARG A 25 -1.83 13.75 3.72
CA ARG A 25 -2.19 14.82 4.67
C ARG A 25 -1.09 15.89 4.79
N ASN A 26 0.18 15.49 4.67
CA ASN A 26 1.34 16.37 4.78
C ASN A 26 1.63 17.19 3.52
N SER A 27 1.05 16.79 2.38
CA SER A 27 1.18 17.52 1.11
C SER A 27 0.07 18.54 0.87
N ILE A 28 -0.89 18.67 1.79
CA ILE A 28 -2.02 19.59 1.64
C ILE A 28 -1.53 21.04 1.69
N PRO A 29 -1.82 21.87 0.68
CA PRO A 29 -1.48 23.29 0.70
C PRO A 29 -2.19 24.04 1.84
N ASN A 30 -1.53 25.06 2.41
CA ASN A 30 -2.06 25.84 3.54
C ASN A 30 -3.50 26.35 3.32
N PRO A 31 -3.88 26.95 2.17
CA PRO A 31 -5.25 27.42 1.98
C PRO A 31 -6.29 26.31 2.03
N VAL A 32 -5.97 25.13 1.49
CA VAL A 32 -6.85 23.95 1.52
C VAL A 32 -6.95 23.40 2.95
N MET A 33 -5.85 23.41 3.70
CA MET A 33 -5.85 23.01 5.11
C MET A 33 -6.74 23.92 5.95
N GLU A 34 -6.65 25.24 5.75
CA GLU A 34 -7.49 26.23 6.44
C GLU A 34 -8.98 26.02 6.13
N MET A 35 -9.32 25.77 4.87
CA MET A 35 -10.70 25.42 4.49
C MET A 35 -11.17 24.14 5.17
N TYR A 36 -10.36 23.08 5.14
CA TYR A 36 -10.68 21.80 5.77
C TYR A 36 -10.94 21.93 7.27
N GLN A 37 -10.17 22.78 7.98
CA GLN A 37 -10.31 22.98 9.42
C GLN A 37 -11.64 23.65 9.81
N ARG A 38 -12.29 24.37 8.88
CA ARG A 38 -13.61 24.98 9.08
C ARG A 38 -14.77 24.04 8.80
N CYS A 39 -14.52 22.87 8.19
CA CYS A 39 -15.55 21.87 7.93
C CYS A 39 -15.97 21.14 9.22
N ASP A 40 -17.18 20.59 9.20
CA ASP A 40 -17.68 19.77 10.30
C ASP A 40 -16.84 18.51 10.49
N LYS A 41 -16.52 18.22 11.74
CA LYS A 41 -15.78 17.03 12.13
C LYS A 41 -16.72 15.82 12.18
N PRO A 42 -16.23 14.59 11.92
CA PRO A 42 -17.06 13.41 12.09
C PRO A 42 -17.49 13.26 13.57
N PRO A 43 -18.61 12.55 13.84
CA PRO A 43 -18.99 12.21 15.20
C PRO A 43 -17.85 11.47 15.94
N PRO A 44 -17.70 11.68 17.26
CA PRO A 44 -16.59 11.10 18.04
C PRO A 44 -16.82 9.61 18.34
N LEU A 45 -16.96 8.77 17.31
CA LEU A 45 -17.26 7.34 17.44
C LEU A 45 -16.09 6.53 18.01
N ASN A 46 -14.89 7.12 18.08
CA ASN A 46 -13.72 6.51 18.69
C ASN A 46 -13.89 6.29 20.21
N ILE A 47 -14.76 7.04 20.89
CA ILE A 47 -15.07 6.81 22.32
C ILE A 47 -15.72 5.45 22.56
N LEU A 48 -16.40 4.91 21.54
CA LEU A 48 -17.09 3.62 21.63
C LEU A 48 -16.15 2.44 21.33
N THR A 49 -14.95 2.69 20.82
CA THR A 49 -13.96 1.65 20.46
C THR A 49 -13.65 0.72 21.65
N ALA A 50 -13.58 1.26 22.87
CA ALA A 50 -13.31 0.48 24.08
C ALA A 50 -14.41 -0.55 24.43
N HIS A 51 -15.62 -0.35 23.89
CA HIS A 51 -16.77 -1.22 24.13
C HIS A 51 -17.01 -2.24 23.01
N ARG A 52 -16.11 -2.32 22.02
CA ARG A 52 -16.22 -3.26 20.89
C ARG A 52 -15.45 -4.54 21.14
N ASP A 53 -16.10 -5.69 20.92
CA ASP A 53 -15.48 -7.01 21.04
C ASP A 53 -14.35 -7.24 20.03
N ASP A 54 -14.49 -6.69 18.82
CA ASP A 54 -13.53 -6.85 17.72
C ASP A 54 -12.30 -5.94 17.83
N LYS A 55 -12.26 -5.05 18.83
CA LYS A 55 -11.19 -4.06 19.05
C LYS A 55 -10.91 -3.16 17.83
N LYS A 56 -11.83 -3.07 16.88
CA LYS A 56 -11.68 -2.20 15.70
C LYS A 56 -12.05 -0.78 16.06
N ASP A 57 -11.37 0.19 15.45
CA ASP A 57 -11.67 1.61 15.61
C ASP A 57 -13.10 1.92 15.14
N GLY A 58 -13.94 2.40 16.07
CA GLY A 58 -15.33 2.75 15.80
C GLY A 58 -15.49 3.77 14.67
N LEU A 59 -14.54 4.70 14.52
CA LEU A 59 -14.60 5.72 13.47
C LEU A 59 -14.43 5.10 12.07
N LYS A 60 -13.70 3.98 11.93
CA LYS A 60 -13.50 3.31 10.65
C LYS A 60 -14.77 2.71 10.05
N PHE A 61 -15.80 2.48 10.86
CA PHE A 61 -17.12 2.07 10.37
C PHE A 61 -17.92 3.23 9.78
N TYR A 62 -17.54 4.48 10.09
CA TYR A 62 -18.12 5.69 9.52
C TYR A 62 -17.27 6.23 8.36
N THR A 63 -15.95 6.28 8.53
CA THR A 63 -15.00 6.73 7.52
C THR A 63 -13.65 6.03 7.66
N ASP A 64 -13.15 5.41 6.58
CA ASP A 64 -11.82 4.81 6.53
C ASP A 64 -11.06 5.26 5.28
N PRO A 65 -10.12 6.22 5.40
CA PRO A 65 -9.30 6.67 4.28
C PRO A 65 -8.43 5.57 3.65
N SER A 66 -8.16 4.48 4.37
CA SER A 66 -7.34 3.37 3.89
C SER A 66 -8.13 2.32 3.11
N TYR A 67 -9.46 2.41 3.08
CA TYR A 67 -10.34 1.41 2.49
C TYR A 67 -9.97 1.07 1.03
N PHE A 68 -9.85 2.09 0.17
CA PHE A 68 -9.55 1.88 -1.25
C PHE A 68 -8.20 1.22 -1.48
N PHE A 69 -7.17 1.61 -0.72
CA PHE A 69 -5.85 1.02 -0.83
C PHE A 69 -5.85 -0.44 -0.37
N ASN A 70 -6.50 -0.74 0.77
CA ASN A 70 -6.58 -2.10 1.30
C ASN A 70 -7.31 -3.03 0.34
N LEU A 71 -8.45 -2.59 -0.21
CA LEU A 71 -9.22 -3.35 -1.20
C LEU A 71 -8.41 -3.59 -2.48
N TRP A 72 -7.73 -2.55 -2.99
CA TRP A 72 -6.86 -2.69 -4.16
C TRP A 72 -5.72 -3.67 -3.91
N LYS A 73 -5.05 -3.56 -2.75
CA LYS A 73 -3.94 -4.45 -2.35
C LYS A 73 -4.40 -5.91 -2.32
N GLU A 74 -5.53 -6.19 -1.66
CA GLU A 74 -6.12 -7.53 -1.59
C GLU A 74 -6.38 -8.09 -2.99
N LYS A 75 -7.01 -7.31 -3.87
CA LYS A 75 -7.30 -7.70 -5.25
C LYS A 75 -6.02 -8.00 -6.05
N MET A 76 -4.96 -7.20 -5.88
CA MET A 76 -3.69 -7.42 -6.58
C MET A 76 -2.96 -8.67 -6.11
N LEU A 77 -2.98 -8.95 -4.80
CA LEU A 77 -2.40 -10.18 -4.25
C LEU A 77 -3.16 -11.41 -4.75
N GLN A 78 -4.49 -11.36 -4.74
CA GLN A 78 -5.32 -12.44 -5.26
C GLN A 78 -5.04 -12.69 -6.75
N ALA A 79 -5.01 -11.64 -7.57
CA ALA A 79 -4.70 -11.75 -9.00
C ALA A 79 -3.30 -12.33 -9.27
N THR A 80 -2.32 -12.05 -8.40
CA THR A 80 -0.97 -12.60 -8.49
C THR A 80 -0.97 -14.11 -8.21
N GLU A 81 -1.67 -14.52 -7.15
CA GLU A 81 -1.79 -15.94 -6.79
C GLU A 81 -2.56 -16.75 -7.85
N ASP A 82 -3.62 -16.19 -8.41
CA ASP A 82 -4.41 -16.86 -9.45
C ASP A 82 -3.58 -17.08 -10.71
N LYS A 83 -2.82 -16.07 -11.16
CA LYS A 83 -1.87 -16.21 -12.28
C LYS A 83 -0.80 -17.28 -12.00
N ARG A 84 -0.30 -17.36 -10.77
CA ARG A 84 0.69 -18.37 -10.35
C ARG A 84 0.11 -19.78 -10.43
N LYS A 85 -1.10 -19.99 -9.89
CA LYS A 85 -1.79 -21.28 -9.91
C LYS A 85 -2.12 -21.73 -11.33
N GLU A 86 -2.61 -20.81 -12.16
CA GLU A 86 -2.96 -21.12 -13.56
C GLU A 86 -1.72 -21.59 -14.35
N LYS A 87 -0.57 -20.91 -14.19
CA LYS A 87 0.69 -21.34 -14.81
C LYS A 87 1.15 -22.72 -14.34
N GLN A 88 0.89 -23.09 -13.07
CA GLN A 88 1.21 -24.43 -12.56
C GLN A 88 0.30 -25.50 -13.17
N ARG A 89 -1.00 -25.21 -13.33
CA ARG A 89 -1.97 -26.13 -13.97
C ARG A 89 -1.62 -26.40 -15.42
N GLN A 90 -1.25 -25.36 -16.18
CA GLN A 90 -0.83 -25.49 -17.58
C GLN A 90 0.41 -26.38 -17.72
N LYS A 91 1.45 -26.15 -16.89
CA LYS A 91 2.64 -27.01 -16.87
C LYS A 91 2.34 -28.47 -16.52
N GLY A 92 1.44 -28.71 -15.55
CA GLY A 92 1.01 -30.07 -15.20
C GLY A 92 0.24 -30.74 -16.34
N ALA A 93 -0.64 -30.01 -17.03
CA ALA A 93 -1.37 -30.51 -18.18
C ALA A 93 -0.47 -30.84 -19.38
N GLU A 94 0.60 -30.06 -19.61
CA GLU A 94 1.61 -30.34 -20.62
C GLU A 94 2.44 -31.59 -20.32
N GLN A 95 2.67 -31.92 -19.04
CA GLN A 95 3.42 -33.12 -18.64
C GLN A 95 2.62 -34.42 -18.77
N HIS A 96 1.28 -34.33 -18.81
CA HIS A 96 0.38 -35.47 -18.97
C HIS A 96 -0.09 -35.67 -20.43
N ARG A 97 0.46 -34.91 -21.38
CA ARG A 97 0.15 -34.97 -22.80
C ARG A 97 1.28 -35.63 -23.57
#